data_AF-A0A2K1E685-F1
#
_entry.id   AF-A0A2K1E685-F1
#
_cell.length_a   1.000
_cell.length_b   1.000
_cell.length_c   1.000
_cell.angle_alpha   90.00
_cell.angle_beta   90.00
_cell.angle_gamma   90.00
#
_symmetry.space_group_name_H-M   'P 1'
#
loop_
_entity.id
_entity.type
_entity.pdbx_description
1 polymer ?
#
loop_
_entity_poly.entity_id
_entity_poly.type
_entity_poly.pdbx_seq_one_letter_code
_entity_poly.pdbx_strand_id
1 'polypeptide(L)' 'MDLNHQYAEHQRALMGAGCAANDDDRLAKLATASHIAGRISDFQHGLGAAAACAWSKAHFANPVPITETP' A
#
# COMPACT_ATOMS: atom_id res chain seq x y z
N MET A 1 -4.80 5.08 7.20
CA MET A 1 -5.54 3.86 6.81
C MET A 1 -5.08 2.73 7.71
N ASP A 2 -5.97 1.86 8.17
CA ASP A 2 -5.58 0.59 8.81
C ASP A 2 -5.39 -0.47 7.72
N LEU A 3 -4.13 -0.87 7.51
CA LEU A 3 -3.77 -1.78 6.42
C LEU A 3 -4.22 -3.22 6.70
N ASN A 4 -4.18 -3.66 7.96
CA ASN A 4 -4.59 -5.01 8.34
C ASN A 4 -6.09 -5.19 8.16
N HIS A 5 -6.88 -4.20 8.58
CA HIS A 5 -8.32 -4.21 8.34
C HIS A 5 -8.64 -4.27 6.84
N GLN A 6 -7.94 -3.48 6.02
CA GLN A 6 -8.15 -3.49 4.57
C GLN A 6 -7.78 -4.82 3.92
N TYR A 7 -6.68 -5.46 4.34
CA TYR A 7 -6.34 -6.80 3.86
C TYR A 7 -7.37 -7.85 4.30
N ALA A 8 -7.88 -7.75 5.53
CA ALA A 8 -8.93 -8.66 6.01
C ALA A 8 -10.21 -8.52 5.17
N GLU A 9 -10.67 -7.29 4.90
CA GLU A 9 -11.84 -7.04 4.05
C GLU A 9 -11.60 -7.48 2.60
N HIS A 10 -10.38 -7.28 2.06
CA HIS A 10 -10.00 -7.79 0.74
C HIS A 10 -10.11 -9.33 0.68
N GLN A 11 -9.54 -10.03 1.64
CA GLN A 11 -9.60 -11.49 1.71
C GLN A 11 -11.04 -11.98 1.88
N ARG A 12 -11.84 -11.29 2.70
CA ARG A 12 -13.26 -11.57 2.87
C ARG A 12 -14.04 -11.44 1.56
N ALA A 13 -13.78 -10.38 0.79
CA ALA A 13 -14.42 -10.18 -0.52
C ALA A 13 -14.05 -11.30 -1.50
N LEU A 14 -12.78 -11.71 -1.55
CA LEU A 14 -12.32 -12.81 -2.41
C LEU A 14 -12.93 -14.15 -2.00
N MET A 15 -12.93 -14.50 -0.71
CA MET A 15 -13.57 -15.72 -0.22
C MET A 15 -15.07 -15.71 -0.51
N GLY A 16 -15.73 -14.56 -0.30
CA GLY A 16 -17.14 -14.41 -0.63
C GLY A 16 -17.43 -14.60 -2.13
N ALA A 17 -16.54 -14.17 -3.02
CA ALA A 17 -16.69 -14.39 -4.46
C ALA A 17 -16.58 -15.87 -4.83
N GLY A 18 -15.72 -16.63 -4.15
CA GLY A 18 -15.62 -18.09 -4.31
C GLY A 18 -16.86 -18.86 -3.86
N CYS A 19 -17.63 -18.30 -2.93
CA CYS A 19 -18.88 -18.87 -2.42
C CYS A 19 -20.15 -18.23 -3.00
N ALA A 20 -20.04 -17.42 -4.07
CA ALA A 20 -21.19 -16.71 -4.62
C ALA A 20 -22.22 -17.65 -5.26
N ALA A 21 -23.50 -17.34 -5.08
CA ALA A 21 -24.60 -18.17 -5.58
C ALA A 21 -24.86 -18.01 -7.09
N ASN A 22 -24.42 -16.89 -7.67
CA ASN A 22 -24.54 -16.57 -9.09
C ASN A 22 -23.40 -15.64 -9.55
N ASP A 23 -23.32 -15.41 -10.86
CA ASP A 23 -22.26 -14.63 -11.47
C ASP A 23 -22.32 -13.13 -11.14
N ASP A 24 -23.50 -12.54 -11.01
CA ASP A 24 -23.64 -11.13 -10.66
C ASP A 24 -23.13 -10.86 -9.25
N ASP A 25 -23.49 -11.72 -8.29
CA ASP A 25 -22.99 -11.67 -6.91
C ASP A 25 -21.47 -11.89 -6.87
N ARG A 26 -20.96 -12.81 -7.70
CA ARG A 26 -19.52 -13.05 -7.83
C ARG A 26 -18.81 -11.80 -8.33
N LEU A 27 -19.32 -11.18 -9.39
CA LEU A 27 -18.77 -9.97 -9.99
C LEU A 27 -18.79 -8.79 -9.02
N ALA A 28 -19.89 -8.59 -8.29
CA ALA A 28 -19.99 -7.53 -7.28
C ALA A 28 -18.94 -7.68 -6.17
N LYS A 29 -18.70 -8.90 -5.70
CA LYS A 29 -17.66 -9.19 -4.69
C LYS A 29 -16.25 -9.00 -5.24
N LEU A 30 -16.00 -9.41 -6.49
CA LEU A 30 -14.71 -9.17 -7.15
C LEU A 30 -14.46 -7.68 -7.39
N ALA A 31 -15.47 -6.91 -7.77
CA ALA A 31 -15.37 -5.45 -7.89
C ALA A 31 -15.02 -4.81 -6.54
N THR A 32 -15.62 -5.30 -5.45
CA THR A 32 -15.29 -4.87 -4.08
C THR A 32 -13.83 -5.20 -3.73
N ALA A 33 -13.36 -6.42 -4.01
CA ALA A 33 -11.97 -6.81 -3.79
C ALA A 33 -10.99 -5.93 -4.60
N SER A 34 -11.27 -5.72 -5.89
CA SER A 34 -10.46 -4.87 -6.77
C SER A 34 -10.37 -3.43 -6.25
N HIS A 35 -11.49 -2.86 -5.80
CA HIS A 35 -11.51 -1.53 -5.20
C HIS A 35 -10.64 -1.43 -3.95
N ILE A 36 -10.70 -2.43 -3.06
CA ILE A 36 -9.86 -2.48 -1.86
C ILE A 36 -8.38 -2.60 -2.22
N ALA A 37 -8.03 -3.46 -3.19
CA ALA A 37 -6.67 -3.62 -3.67
C ALA A 37 -6.09 -2.32 -4.24
N GLY A 38 -6.89 -1.55 -4.99
CA GLY A 38 -6.51 -0.22 -5.48
C GLY A 38 -6.17 0.73 -4.33
N ARG A 39 -7.05 0.83 -3.32
CA ARG A 39 -6.80 1.69 -2.15
C ARG A 39 -5.53 1.31 -1.37
N ILE A 40 -5.25 0.01 -1.25
CA ILE A 40 -4.02 -0.48 -0.61
C ILE A 40 -2.79 -0.06 -1.44
N SER A 41 -2.86 -0.25 -2.77
CA SER A 41 -1.77 0.10 -3.68
C SER A 41 -1.44 1.58 -3.62
N ASP A 42 -2.45 2.45 -3.71
CA ASP A 42 -2.27 3.91 -3.65
C ASP A 42 -1.63 4.34 -2.32
N PHE A 43 -2.09 3.76 -1.21
CA PHE A 43 -1.56 4.07 0.11
C PHE A 43 -0.09 3.65 0.26
N GLN A 44 0.24 2.43 -0.16
CA GLN A 44 1.61 1.92 -0.10
C GLN A 44 2.54 2.68 -1.06
N HIS A 45 2.05 3.05 -2.24
CA HIS A 45 2.81 3.88 -3.18
C HIS A 45 3.11 5.25 -2.57
N GLY A 46 2.13 5.89 -1.95
CA GLY A 46 2.31 7.17 -1.25
C GLY A 46 3.33 7.07 -0.10
N LEU A 47 3.26 6.00 0.70
CA LEU A 47 4.23 5.74 1.77
C LEU A 47 5.65 5.54 1.21
N GLY A 48 5.79 4.75 0.14
CA GLY A 48 7.07 4.52 -0.54
C GLY A 48 7.67 5.80 -1.12
N ALA A 49 6.85 6.62 -1.78
CA ALA A 49 7.29 7.91 -2.31
C ALA A 49 7.77 8.86 -1.20
N ALA A 50 7.03 8.92 -0.09
CA ALA A 50 7.42 9.72 1.07
C ALA A 50 8.73 9.21 1.71
N ALA A 51 8.87 7.89 1.87
CA ALA A 51 10.08 7.27 2.41
C ALA A 51 11.31 7.51 1.52
N ALA A 52 11.17 7.37 0.20
CA ALA A 52 12.25 7.65 -0.76
C ALA A 52 12.69 9.12 -0.71
N CYS A 53 11.74 10.05 -0.61
CA CYS A 53 12.03 11.48 -0.44
C CYS A 53 12.80 11.76 0.87
N ALA A 54 12.36 11.16 1.98
CA ALA A 54 13.04 11.30 3.27
C ALA A 54 14.46 10.70 3.23
N TRP A 55 14.63 9.52 2.63
CA TRP A 55 15.93 8.89 2.45
C TRP A 55 16.87 9.77 1.63
N SER A 56 16.40 10.29 0.48
CA SER A 56 17.17 11.20 -0.35
C SER A 56 17.61 12.44 0.42
N LYS A 57 16.70 13.09 1.16
CA LYS A 57 17.03 14.27 1.98
C LYS A 57 18.06 13.96 3.05
N ALA A 58 17.95 12.82 3.73
CA ALA A 58 18.92 12.41 4.75
C ALA A 58 20.34 12.21 4.18
N HIS A 59 20.47 11.76 2.93
CA HIS A 59 21.77 11.57 2.28
C HIS A 59 22.42 12.89 1.87
N PHE A 60 21.62 13.89 1.47
CA PHE A 60 22.15 15.21 1.11
C PHE A 60 22.30 16.17 2.31
N ALA A 61 21.62 15.89 3.43
CA ALA A 61 21.69 16.69 4.65
C ALA A 61 22.89 16.36 5.56
N ASN A 62 23.73 15.38 5.19
CA ASN A 62 24.92 15.03 5.95
C ASN A 62 26.16 15.66 5.28
N PRO A 63 26.55 16.90 5.63
CA PRO A 63 27.82 17.45 5.16
C PRO A 63 28.94 16.58 5.75
N VAL A 64 29.76 16.00 4.89
CA VAL A 64 31.02 15.38 5.32
C VAL A 64 31.78 16.43 6.13
N PRO A 65 32.07 16.21 7.43
CA PRO A 65 32.97 17.08 8.15
C PRO A 65 34.32 16.95 7.45
N ILE A 66 34.73 17.99 6.74
CA ILE A 66 36.12 18.18 6.33
C ILE A 66 36.92 18.33 7.63
N THR A 67 37.39 17.20 8.15
CA THR A 67 38.39 17.18 9.21
C THR A 67 39.70 17.60 8.56
N GLU A 68 39.93 18.92 8.54
CA GLU A 68 41.24 19.51 8.31
C GLU A 68 42.13 19.06 9.48
N THR A 69 43.00 18.07 9.25
CA THR A 69 44.07 17.68 10.19
C THR A 69 45.29 18.58 9.98
N PRO A 70 45.88 19.17 11.05
CA PRO A 70 47.14 19.92 10.98
C PRO A 70 48.35 19.06 10.61
#